data_AF-A0A067SXC0-F1
#
_entry.id   AF-A0A067SXC0-F1
#
_cell.length_a   1.000
_cell.length_b   1.000
_cell.length_c   1.000
_cell.angle_alpha   90.00
_cell.angle_beta   90.00
_cell.angle_gamma   90.00
#
_symmetry.space_group_name_H-M   'P 1'
#
loop_
_entity.id
_entity.type
_entity.pdbx_description
1 polymer ?
#
loop_
_entity_poly.entity_id
_entity_poly.type
_entity_poly.pdbx_seq_one_letter_code
_entity_poly.pdbx_strand_id
1 'polypeptide(L)'
;MSGFQVDKVNDLLEWCAANDIFIDSRIRIASDDRGNICVHSTDHLIPPKATLVKIAKDAVLSVRNCSLARLIPFNPYGRGAQLSLSIALYVEILRGTQSRWHGYLQSLPGGIVDLPLFWSTDVDKTKDSAEALAWLGGTEAARILSTRSENRTTLEEINHFYRNVAEPLFLHHVHAWQCGVASSTPTIMGFYRAFSLVSSRAFLVDAYHGLSMVPIADAFNHALENHVHLESDYSVCSECGSLQECLHDRDQQSGDDDKMPKNLSQDDDHDSFYEMVTNAGTPPLSEVFNTYGEDLTNAQLLNQYGFILDVNDNDRLSWTMHEILDLFLPNDTTETDRGDITGHFHETLSRLDETRPIFAHSRLIYYEVSDGHHFYLNCEGSLSHQLWAILFVLSARRHQGVIADRDAHQTPNAVLELQMQMETPDSDDEDGMGVGKPLGKTPDFLPLRILHDLCEMTMALCTERKHNIGKSGSSQLELSSVVEEIPEDNVRTHLAISFLMSERSMLDCCEAEWRELTEFMFPLLNGLG
;
A
#
# COMPACT_ATOMS: atom_id res chain seq x y z
N MET A 1 -29.86 -11.78 18.74
CA MET A 1 -28.43 -11.50 18.56
C MET A 1 -28.08 -10.04 18.90
N SER A 2 -28.77 -9.36 19.82
CA SER A 2 -28.76 -7.87 19.89
C SER A 2 -28.34 -7.25 21.23
N GLY A 3 -27.88 -8.02 22.22
CA GLY A 3 -27.46 -7.48 23.53
C GLY A 3 -25.96 -7.14 23.59
N PHE A 4 -25.12 -8.15 23.37
CA PHE A 4 -23.66 -8.05 23.47
C PHE A 4 -22.99 -7.02 22.52
N GLN A 5 -23.58 -6.73 21.36
CA GLN A 5 -23.04 -5.73 20.42
C GLN A 5 -23.36 -4.29 20.87
N VAL A 6 -24.55 -4.06 21.43
CA VAL A 6 -24.94 -2.76 22.00
C VAL A 6 -24.07 -2.43 23.20
N ASP A 7 -23.71 -3.43 23.99
CA ASP A 7 -22.85 -3.27 25.17
C ASP A 7 -21.44 -2.76 24.78
N LYS A 8 -20.82 -3.30 23.71
CA LYS A 8 -19.46 -2.89 23.28
C LYS A 8 -19.36 -1.43 22.83
N VAL A 9 -20.32 -0.95 22.05
CA VAL A 9 -20.32 0.44 21.56
C VAL A 9 -20.55 1.39 22.73
N ASN A 10 -21.45 1.04 23.66
CA ASN A 10 -21.67 1.84 24.86
C ASN A 10 -20.43 1.90 25.75
N ASP A 11 -19.76 0.76 25.99
CA ASP A 11 -18.52 0.70 26.77
C ASP A 11 -17.43 1.59 26.16
N LEU A 12 -17.32 1.61 24.82
CA LEU A 12 -16.40 2.50 24.09
C LEU A 12 -16.78 3.97 24.28
N LEU A 13 -18.05 4.33 24.10
CA LEU A 13 -18.52 5.71 24.21
C LEU A 13 -18.37 6.27 25.64
N GLU A 14 -18.69 5.47 26.66
CA GLU A 14 -18.46 5.82 28.07
C GLU A 14 -16.98 6.02 28.36
N TRP A 15 -16.12 5.16 27.80
CA TRP A 15 -14.68 5.29 27.93
C TRP A 15 -14.15 6.55 27.24
N CYS A 16 -14.64 6.88 26.05
CA CYS A 16 -14.28 8.10 25.32
C CYS A 16 -14.63 9.36 26.13
N ALA A 17 -15.84 9.41 26.69
CA ALA A 17 -16.28 10.53 27.53
C ALA A 17 -15.40 10.69 28.79
N ALA A 18 -14.88 9.59 29.34
CA ALA A 18 -13.99 9.60 30.51
C ALA A 18 -12.52 9.95 30.20
N ASN A 19 -12.12 9.99 28.92
CA ASN A 19 -10.75 10.28 28.48
C ASN A 19 -10.70 11.51 27.54
N ASP A 20 -11.63 12.46 27.72
CA ASP A 20 -11.67 13.73 26.99
C ASP A 20 -11.68 13.59 25.46
N ILE A 21 -12.31 12.52 24.94
CA ILE A 21 -12.53 12.33 23.51
C ILE A 21 -13.88 12.92 23.14
N PHE A 22 -13.87 13.97 22.34
CA PHE A 22 -15.07 14.58 21.78
C PHE A 22 -15.48 13.87 20.49
N ILE A 23 -16.76 13.55 20.35
CA ILE A 23 -17.37 12.97 19.14
C ILE A 23 -18.53 13.88 18.72
N ASP A 24 -18.51 14.35 17.48
CA ASP A 24 -19.53 15.24 16.93
C ASP A 24 -20.89 14.53 16.84
N SER A 25 -21.95 15.20 17.29
CA SER A 25 -23.32 14.67 17.26
C SER A 25 -23.85 14.30 15.88
N ARG A 26 -23.21 14.78 14.81
CA ARG A 26 -23.57 14.48 13.42
C ARG A 26 -23.06 13.13 12.96
N ILE A 27 -22.20 12.47 13.71
CA ILE A 27 -21.80 11.08 13.46
C ILE A 27 -22.31 10.16 14.58
N ARG A 28 -22.46 8.89 14.24
CA ARG A 28 -22.78 7.81 15.17
C ARG A 28 -21.83 6.65 14.95
N ILE A 29 -21.37 6.08 16.06
CA ILE A 29 -20.61 4.84 16.05
C ILE A 29 -21.62 3.70 16.13
N ALA A 30 -21.50 2.74 15.22
CA ALA A 30 -22.36 1.57 15.16
C ALA A 30 -21.53 0.30 15.05
N SER A 31 -22.19 -0.85 15.18
CA SER A 31 -21.61 -2.14 14.80
C SER A 31 -22.36 -2.71 13.61
N ASP A 32 -21.63 -3.27 12.65
CA ASP A 32 -22.19 -4.03 11.55
C ASP A 32 -22.73 -5.40 12.01
N ASP A 33 -23.34 -6.15 11.10
CA ASP A 33 -23.88 -7.49 11.38
C ASP A 33 -22.80 -8.48 11.85
N ARG A 34 -21.53 -8.23 11.52
CA ARG A 34 -20.37 -9.04 11.92
C ARG A 34 -19.77 -8.58 13.25
N GLY A 35 -20.29 -7.50 13.84
CA GLY A 35 -19.82 -6.90 15.09
C GLY A 35 -18.55 -6.05 14.94
N ASN A 36 -18.17 -5.68 13.72
CA ASN A 36 -17.14 -4.67 13.47
C ASN A 36 -17.72 -3.29 13.70
N ILE A 37 -16.88 -2.36 14.14
CA ILE A 37 -17.29 -0.99 14.35
C ILE A 37 -17.20 -0.21 13.04
N CYS A 38 -18.22 0.59 12.78
CA CYS A 38 -18.28 1.54 11.66
C CYS A 38 -18.80 2.90 12.14
N VAL A 39 -18.52 3.95 11.36
CA VAL A 39 -18.95 5.32 11.66
C VAL A 39 -19.88 5.80 10.56
N HIS A 40 -21.08 6.26 10.94
CA HIS A 40 -22.06 6.78 10.00
C HIS A 40 -22.40 8.23 10.30
N SER A 41 -22.67 9.01 9.26
CA SER A 41 -23.34 10.30 9.40
C SER A 41 -24.80 10.08 9.82
N THR A 42 -25.33 11.09 10.50
CA THR A 42 -26.73 11.18 10.92
C THR A 42 -27.59 11.78 9.78
N ASP A 43 -28.71 12.40 10.09
CA ASP A 43 -29.64 13.01 9.13
C ASP A 43 -29.19 14.38 8.60
N HIS A 44 -27.98 14.82 8.93
CA HIS A 44 -27.42 16.10 8.51
C HIS A 44 -26.23 15.95 7.57
N LEU A 45 -26.14 16.86 6.58
CA LEU A 45 -24.96 17.00 5.75
C LEU A 45 -23.80 17.52 6.61
N ILE A 46 -22.64 16.88 6.49
CA ILE A 46 -21.41 17.36 7.12
C ILE A 46 -20.63 18.16 6.07
N PRO A 47 -20.36 19.46 6.30
CA PRO A 47 -19.56 20.25 5.38
C PRO A 47 -18.08 19.83 5.43
N PRO A 48 -17.30 20.05 4.36
CA PRO A 48 -15.85 19.92 4.40
C PRO A 48 -15.23 20.78 5.51
N LYS A 49 -14.06 20.36 6.01
CA LYS A 49 -13.28 21.02 7.07
C LYS A 49 -13.99 21.10 8.42
N ALA A 50 -14.97 20.22 8.65
CA ALA A 50 -15.54 20.00 9.96
C ALA A 50 -14.72 18.95 10.73
N THR A 51 -14.32 19.28 11.95
CA THR A 51 -13.78 18.34 12.93
C THR A 51 -14.89 17.46 13.49
N LEU A 52 -14.78 16.15 13.31
CA LEU A 52 -15.76 15.17 13.76
C LEU A 52 -15.37 14.50 15.06
N VAL A 53 -14.07 14.36 15.32
CA VAL A 53 -13.56 13.77 16.55
C VAL A 53 -12.34 14.57 17.00
N LYS A 54 -12.26 14.89 18.30
CA LYS A 54 -11.03 15.38 18.94
C LYS A 54 -10.57 14.35 19.95
N ILE A 55 -9.33 13.90 19.83
CA ILE A 55 -8.76 12.78 20.58
C ILE A 55 -7.60 13.31 21.40
N ALA A 56 -7.73 13.34 22.73
CA ALA A 56 -6.66 13.84 23.58
C ALA A 56 -5.37 13.05 23.33
N LYS A 57 -4.23 13.75 23.18
CA LYS A 57 -2.94 13.10 22.87
C LYS A 57 -2.56 12.05 23.93
N ASP A 58 -2.97 12.24 25.18
CA ASP A 58 -2.70 11.30 26.26
C ASP A 58 -3.58 10.04 26.22
N ALA A 59 -4.72 10.08 25.52
CA ALA A 59 -5.70 8.99 25.42
C ALA A 59 -5.30 7.91 24.39
N VAL A 60 -4.39 8.23 23.46
CA VAL A 60 -3.85 7.23 22.53
C VAL A 60 -3.10 6.14 23.29
N LEU A 61 -3.05 4.93 22.76
CA LEU A 61 -2.20 3.88 23.30
C LEU A 61 -0.91 3.83 22.49
N SER A 62 0.20 4.19 23.13
CA SER A 62 1.53 4.14 22.53
C SER A 62 2.55 3.47 23.44
N VAL A 63 3.75 3.25 22.92
CA VAL A 63 4.89 2.75 23.72
C VAL A 63 5.21 3.70 24.88
N ARG A 64 4.97 5.01 24.74
CA ARG A 64 5.32 6.04 25.74
C ARG A 64 4.45 6.02 26.99
N ASN A 65 3.20 5.60 26.88
CA ASN A 65 2.23 5.71 27.97
C ASN A 65 1.64 4.37 28.44
N CYS A 66 1.91 3.25 27.75
CA CYS A 66 1.49 1.94 28.21
C CYS A 66 2.09 1.55 29.58
N SER A 67 1.52 0.52 30.21
CA SER A 67 1.92 0.07 31.56
C SER A 67 3.37 -0.41 31.67
N LEU A 68 4.02 -0.73 30.54
CA LEU A 68 5.44 -1.12 30.48
C LEU A 68 6.32 -0.08 29.77
N ALA A 69 5.87 1.16 29.61
CA ALA A 69 6.55 2.17 28.81
C ALA A 69 8.04 2.34 29.12
N ARG A 70 8.43 2.27 30.39
CA ARG A 70 9.84 2.41 30.83
C ARG A 70 10.74 1.25 30.45
N LEU A 71 10.18 0.13 30.00
CA LEU A 71 10.89 -1.12 29.74
C LEU A 71 10.94 -1.47 28.25
N ILE A 72 10.15 -0.79 27.42
CA ILE A 72 10.08 -1.02 25.98
C ILE A 72 10.93 0.06 25.29
N PRO A 73 11.90 -0.34 24.43
CA PRO A 73 12.63 0.62 23.61
C PRO A 73 11.68 1.39 22.69
N PHE A 74 11.80 2.72 22.70
CA PHE A 74 11.01 3.59 21.85
C PHE A 74 11.58 3.62 20.43
N ASN A 75 10.77 3.17 19.48
CA ASN A 75 11.00 3.29 18.05
C ASN A 75 9.81 4.07 17.49
N PRO A 76 10.00 5.24 16.84
CA PRO A 76 8.88 6.08 16.42
C PRO A 76 8.13 5.53 15.21
N TYR A 77 8.82 4.87 14.27
CA TYR A 77 8.23 4.33 13.03
C TYR A 77 8.93 3.05 12.55
N GLY A 78 8.37 2.44 11.51
CA GLY A 78 8.90 1.23 10.88
C GLY A 78 8.67 -0.05 11.68
N ARG A 79 9.35 -1.13 11.28
CA ARG A 79 9.21 -2.47 11.87
C ARG A 79 9.41 -2.51 13.37
N GLY A 80 10.43 -1.79 13.85
CA GLY A 80 10.75 -1.71 15.28
C GLY A 80 9.62 -1.07 16.08
N ALA A 81 8.95 -0.04 15.52
CA ALA A 81 7.80 0.59 16.15
C ALA A 81 6.59 -0.36 16.17
N GLN A 82 6.34 -1.08 15.07
CA GLN A 82 5.26 -2.06 14.98
C GLN A 82 5.38 -3.16 16.06
N LEU A 83 6.58 -3.73 16.21
CA LEU A 83 6.85 -4.75 17.22
C LEU A 83 6.77 -4.20 18.65
N SER A 84 7.34 -3.01 18.92
CA SER A 84 7.27 -2.37 20.23
C SER A 84 5.83 -2.01 20.62
N LEU A 85 5.05 -1.45 19.70
CA LEU A 85 3.63 -1.15 19.92
C LEU A 85 2.81 -2.42 20.12
N SER A 86 3.17 -3.52 19.46
CA SER A 86 2.53 -4.83 19.69
C SER A 86 2.74 -5.33 21.12
N ILE A 87 3.91 -5.08 21.73
CA ILE A 87 4.13 -5.34 23.16
C ILE A 87 3.23 -4.45 24.02
N ALA A 88 3.21 -3.14 23.73
CA ALA A 88 2.42 -2.16 24.46
C ALA A 88 0.91 -2.51 24.43
N LEU A 89 0.38 -2.87 23.26
CA LEU A 89 -1.00 -3.31 23.12
C LEU A 89 -1.25 -4.64 23.83
N TYR A 90 -0.36 -5.62 23.67
CA TYR A 90 -0.59 -6.92 24.25
C TYR A 90 -0.57 -6.89 25.78
N VAL A 91 0.31 -6.10 26.40
CA VAL A 91 0.31 -5.98 27.86
C VAL A 91 -0.99 -5.34 28.37
N GLU A 92 -1.53 -4.35 27.67
CA GLU A 92 -2.82 -3.75 28.04
C GLU A 92 -3.98 -4.75 27.87
N ILE A 93 -3.94 -5.61 26.84
CA ILE A 93 -4.90 -6.72 26.70
C ILE A 93 -4.78 -7.70 27.89
N LEU A 94 -3.57 -8.08 28.29
CA LEU A 94 -3.33 -8.99 29.41
C LEU A 94 -3.81 -8.44 30.77
N ARG A 95 -3.80 -7.11 30.93
CA ARG A 95 -4.30 -6.41 32.14
C ARG A 95 -5.83 -6.48 32.29
N GLY A 96 -6.55 -6.80 31.21
CA GLY A 96 -8.01 -6.90 31.23
C GLY A 96 -8.66 -5.60 31.72
N THR A 97 -9.58 -5.70 32.67
CA THR A 97 -10.36 -4.57 33.22
C THR A 97 -9.52 -3.53 33.95
N GLN A 98 -8.25 -3.81 34.22
CA GLN A 98 -7.33 -2.87 34.87
C GLN A 98 -6.47 -2.06 33.90
N SER A 99 -6.61 -2.31 32.59
CA SER A 99 -6.03 -1.43 31.59
C SER A 99 -6.76 -0.10 31.60
N ARG A 100 -6.02 1.01 31.49
CA ARG A 100 -6.63 2.33 31.23
C ARG A 100 -7.48 2.29 29.97
N TRP A 101 -7.07 1.52 28.97
CA TRP A 101 -7.72 1.41 27.66
C TRP A 101 -8.78 0.30 27.61
N HIS A 102 -9.20 -0.28 28.73
CA HIS A 102 -10.07 -1.46 28.71
C HIS A 102 -11.33 -1.29 27.84
N GLY A 103 -12.03 -0.15 27.96
CA GLY A 103 -13.23 0.15 27.15
C GLY A 103 -12.91 0.24 25.66
N TYR A 104 -11.83 0.95 25.28
CA TYR A 104 -11.33 0.97 23.91
C TYR A 104 -10.95 -0.43 23.39
N LEU A 105 -10.27 -1.26 24.20
CA LEU A 105 -9.86 -2.59 23.78
C LEU A 105 -11.02 -3.56 23.55
N GLN A 106 -12.19 -3.36 24.18
CA GLN A 106 -13.40 -4.16 23.91
C GLN A 106 -13.98 -3.89 22.52
N SER A 107 -13.70 -2.71 21.97
CA SER A 107 -14.13 -2.26 20.66
C SER A 107 -13.38 -2.95 19.52
N LEU A 108 -12.15 -3.40 19.78
CA LEU A 108 -11.28 -4.06 18.81
C LEU A 108 -11.75 -5.49 18.49
N PRO A 109 -11.45 -6.01 17.28
CA PRO A 109 -11.68 -7.40 16.94
C PRO A 109 -11.14 -8.39 17.97
N GLY A 110 -11.96 -9.40 18.30
CA GLY A 110 -11.65 -10.43 19.30
C GLY A 110 -10.59 -11.43 18.86
N GLY A 111 -10.49 -11.67 17.55
CA GLY A 111 -9.53 -12.59 16.92
C GLY A 111 -8.32 -11.87 16.33
N ILE A 112 -7.45 -12.66 15.70
CA ILE A 112 -6.39 -12.16 14.82
C ILE A 112 -7.05 -11.57 13.57
N VAL A 113 -6.63 -10.38 13.15
CA VAL A 113 -7.08 -9.77 11.89
C VAL A 113 -6.65 -10.66 10.74
N ASP A 114 -7.52 -10.87 9.76
CA ASP A 114 -7.37 -11.94 8.76
C ASP A 114 -6.33 -11.63 7.67
N LEU A 115 -5.07 -11.51 8.07
CA LEU A 115 -3.95 -11.18 7.20
C LEU A 115 -3.33 -12.44 6.59
N PRO A 116 -2.94 -12.43 5.30
CA PRO A 116 -2.25 -13.54 4.65
C PRO A 116 -1.02 -14.07 5.42
N LEU A 117 -0.31 -13.18 6.11
CA LEU A 117 0.82 -13.50 6.98
C LEU A 117 0.49 -14.59 8.03
N PHE A 118 -0.74 -14.61 8.52
CA PHE A 118 -1.22 -15.53 9.56
C PHE A 118 -2.04 -16.70 9.02
N TRP A 119 -2.35 -16.76 7.72
CA TRP A 119 -3.12 -17.88 7.15
C TRP A 119 -2.38 -19.22 7.31
N SER A 120 -1.05 -19.20 7.32
CA SER A 120 -0.23 -20.40 7.58
C SER A 120 -0.24 -20.86 9.06
N THR A 121 -0.60 -19.98 10.00
CA THR A 121 -0.64 -20.29 11.43
C THR A 121 -2.01 -20.71 11.92
N ASP A 122 -2.96 -20.81 11.00
CA ASP A 122 -4.36 -21.12 11.27
C ASP A 122 -4.49 -22.37 12.15
N VAL A 123 -4.87 -22.13 13.40
CA VAL A 123 -4.99 -23.15 14.45
C VAL A 123 -6.12 -24.11 14.13
N ASP A 124 -7.13 -23.63 13.39
CA ASP A 124 -8.31 -24.40 13.01
C ASP A 124 -8.04 -25.27 11.77
N LYS A 125 -6.84 -25.17 11.16
CA LYS A 125 -6.40 -25.97 10.00
C LYS A 125 -7.45 -26.02 8.89
N THR A 126 -8.09 -24.89 8.62
CA THR A 126 -9.07 -24.82 7.55
C THR A 126 -8.39 -25.11 6.22
N LYS A 127 -9.05 -25.88 5.35
CA LYS A 127 -8.55 -26.09 3.98
C LYS A 127 -8.52 -24.78 3.19
N ASP A 128 -9.34 -23.81 3.60
CA ASP A 128 -9.47 -22.49 3.00
C ASP A 128 -8.14 -21.72 2.99
N SER A 129 -7.44 -21.63 4.12
CA SER A 129 -6.16 -20.91 4.22
C SER A 129 -5.09 -21.42 3.26
N ALA A 130 -4.92 -22.73 3.19
CA ALA A 130 -3.93 -23.36 2.32
C ALA A 130 -4.29 -23.19 0.84
N GLU A 131 -5.57 -23.27 0.52
CA GLU A 131 -6.08 -23.06 -0.83
C GLU A 131 -5.92 -21.58 -1.25
N ALA A 132 -6.31 -20.63 -0.40
CA ALA A 132 -6.15 -19.19 -0.63
C ALA A 132 -4.67 -18.80 -0.87
N LEU A 133 -3.74 -19.33 -0.06
CA LEU A 133 -2.31 -19.10 -0.27
C LEU A 133 -1.80 -19.67 -1.61
N ALA A 134 -2.36 -20.80 -2.07
CA ALA A 134 -2.03 -21.34 -3.38
C ALA A 134 -2.54 -20.43 -4.51
N TRP A 135 -3.71 -19.81 -4.35
CA TRP A 135 -4.26 -18.83 -5.30
C TRP A 135 -3.53 -17.49 -5.29
N LEU A 136 -2.93 -17.08 -4.17
CA LEU A 136 -2.07 -15.90 -4.14
C LEU A 136 -0.69 -16.14 -4.77
N GLY A 137 -0.30 -17.38 -5.08
CA GLY A 137 1.01 -17.71 -5.63
C GLY A 137 1.42 -16.80 -6.79
N GLY A 138 2.62 -16.23 -6.73
CA GLY A 138 3.19 -15.36 -7.78
C GLY A 138 2.59 -13.94 -7.90
N THR A 139 1.44 -13.66 -7.26
CA THR A 139 0.80 -12.35 -7.27
C THR A 139 1.63 -11.29 -6.52
N GLU A 140 1.32 -10.00 -6.68
CA GLU A 140 1.96 -8.93 -5.91
C GLU A 140 1.75 -9.10 -4.41
N ALA A 141 0.58 -9.60 -3.99
CA ALA A 141 0.33 -9.90 -2.58
C ALA A 141 1.30 -10.98 -2.05
N ALA A 142 1.56 -12.04 -2.81
CA ALA A 142 2.54 -13.06 -2.43
C ALA A 142 3.99 -12.57 -2.52
N ARG A 143 4.31 -11.69 -3.48
CA ARG A 143 5.63 -11.04 -3.56
C ARG A 143 5.91 -10.20 -2.33
N ILE A 144 4.91 -9.50 -1.81
CA ILE A 144 5.04 -8.75 -0.56
C ILE A 144 5.27 -9.67 0.64
N LEU A 145 4.68 -10.86 0.67
CA LEU A 145 4.92 -11.87 1.72
C LEU A 145 6.32 -12.49 1.65
N SER A 146 6.85 -12.70 0.44
CA SER A 146 8.13 -13.38 0.22
C SER A 146 9.32 -12.43 0.26
N THR A 147 9.12 -11.15 -0.09
CA THR A 147 10.18 -10.16 -0.10
C THR A 147 10.55 -9.79 1.33
N ARG A 148 11.82 -9.99 1.68
CA ARG A 148 12.44 -9.42 2.90
C ARG A 148 12.63 -7.90 2.74
N SER A 149 11.56 -7.18 2.41
CA SER A 149 11.57 -5.72 2.22
C SER A 149 11.80 -5.04 3.55
N GLU A 150 12.71 -4.08 3.61
CA GLU A 150 13.18 -3.34 4.80
C GLU A 150 12.08 -2.82 5.76
N ASN A 151 10.83 -2.75 5.29
CA ASN A 151 9.69 -2.19 6.02
C ASN A 151 8.67 -3.21 6.54
N ARG A 152 8.77 -4.51 6.24
CA ARG A 152 7.78 -5.52 6.70
C ARG A 152 8.35 -6.63 7.57
N THR A 153 7.64 -7.00 8.63
CA THR A 153 8.04 -8.08 9.53
C THR A 153 7.46 -9.41 9.09
N THR A 154 8.32 -10.40 8.88
CA THR A 154 7.93 -11.78 8.54
C THR A 154 7.40 -12.53 9.76
N LEU A 155 6.68 -13.63 9.53
CA LEU A 155 6.18 -14.47 10.63
C LEU A 155 7.33 -15.06 11.47
N GLU A 156 8.44 -15.43 10.83
CA GLU A 156 9.65 -15.91 11.51
C GLU A 156 10.24 -14.85 12.45
N GLU A 157 10.28 -13.60 12.01
CA GLU A 157 10.75 -12.48 12.81
C GLU A 157 9.80 -12.17 13.98
N ILE A 158 8.48 -12.22 13.77
CA ILE A 158 7.48 -12.08 14.84
C ILE A 158 7.70 -13.19 15.90
N ASN A 159 7.89 -14.43 15.46
CA ASN A 159 8.13 -15.57 16.34
C ASN A 159 9.42 -15.41 17.14
N HIS A 160 10.49 -15.02 16.45
CA HIS A 160 11.78 -14.78 17.07
C HIS A 160 11.69 -13.64 18.10
N PHE A 161 11.05 -12.53 17.74
CA PHE A 161 10.87 -11.39 18.61
C PHE A 161 10.02 -11.73 19.84
N TYR A 162 8.91 -12.44 19.67
CA TYR A 162 8.08 -12.89 20.79
C TYR A 162 8.89 -13.74 21.77
N ARG A 163 9.60 -14.76 21.28
CA ARG A 163 10.35 -15.70 22.14
C ARG A 163 11.54 -15.08 22.85
N ASN A 164 12.25 -14.16 22.20
CA ASN A 164 13.51 -13.63 22.72
C ASN A 164 13.37 -12.25 23.40
N VAL A 165 12.28 -11.52 23.14
CA VAL A 165 12.07 -10.16 23.66
C VAL A 165 10.76 -10.07 24.44
N ALA A 166 9.62 -10.27 23.78
CA ALA A 166 8.31 -9.97 24.38
C ALA A 166 7.94 -10.92 25.54
N GLU A 167 8.03 -12.24 25.32
CA GLU A 167 7.70 -13.25 26.33
C GLU A 167 8.57 -13.14 27.58
N PRO A 168 9.92 -13.04 27.48
CA PRO A 168 10.76 -12.73 28.64
C PRO A 168 10.34 -11.44 29.33
N LEU A 169 10.06 -10.36 28.61
CA LEU A 169 9.65 -9.09 29.21
C LEU A 169 8.36 -9.24 30.03
N PHE A 170 7.34 -9.92 29.48
CA PHE A 170 6.09 -10.18 30.19
C PHE A 170 6.31 -11.04 31.44
N LEU A 171 7.11 -12.10 31.34
CA LEU A 171 7.34 -13.04 32.45
C LEU A 171 8.19 -12.43 33.59
N HIS A 172 9.19 -11.59 33.28
CA HIS A 172 9.98 -10.92 34.32
C HIS A 172 9.19 -9.84 35.05
N HIS A 173 8.23 -9.20 34.38
CA HIS A 173 7.45 -8.09 34.91
C HIS A 173 5.98 -8.44 35.15
N VAL A 174 5.68 -9.70 35.48
CA VAL A 174 4.31 -10.17 35.80
C VAL A 174 3.61 -9.25 36.79
N HIS A 175 4.28 -8.81 37.85
CA HIS A 175 3.70 -7.90 38.85
C HIS A 175 3.26 -6.53 38.30
N ALA A 176 3.79 -6.10 37.15
CA ALA A 176 3.45 -4.82 36.53
C ALA A 176 2.14 -4.88 35.73
N TRP A 177 1.67 -6.07 35.35
CA TRP A 177 0.47 -6.24 34.51
C TRP A 177 -0.55 -7.26 35.03
N GLN A 178 -0.13 -8.25 35.80
CA GLN A 178 -1.03 -9.22 36.41
C GLN A 178 -1.63 -8.65 37.69
N CYS A 179 -2.95 -8.60 37.75
CA CYS A 179 -3.67 -8.14 38.93
C CYS A 179 -4.88 -9.04 39.22
N GLY A 180 -4.74 -9.91 40.23
CA GLY A 180 -5.79 -10.85 40.66
C GLY A 180 -5.43 -12.33 40.41
N VAL A 181 -6.36 -13.23 40.78
CA VAL A 181 -6.15 -14.69 40.82
C VAL A 181 -6.48 -15.38 39.48
N ALA A 182 -7.26 -14.74 38.62
CA ALA A 182 -7.59 -15.22 37.27
C ALA A 182 -6.78 -14.42 36.24
N SER A 183 -5.61 -14.91 35.86
CA SER A 183 -4.76 -14.25 34.88
C SER A 183 -4.51 -15.16 33.69
N SER A 184 -4.72 -14.63 32.50
CA SER A 184 -4.25 -15.23 31.26
C SER A 184 -2.72 -15.22 31.24
N THR A 185 -2.11 -16.32 30.83
CA THR A 185 -0.66 -16.39 30.57
C THR A 185 -0.36 -15.78 29.20
N PRO A 186 0.76 -15.06 29.03
CA PRO A 186 1.18 -14.61 27.72
C PRO A 186 1.36 -15.81 26.79
N THR A 187 0.73 -15.74 25.63
CA THR A 187 0.86 -16.70 24.53
C THR A 187 1.28 -15.99 23.25
N ILE A 188 1.90 -16.76 22.34
CA ILE A 188 2.23 -16.27 21.00
C ILE A 188 0.99 -15.91 20.18
N MET A 189 -0.13 -16.62 20.39
CA MET A 189 -1.39 -16.35 19.70
C MET A 189 -1.99 -15.00 20.11
N GLY A 190 -1.93 -14.65 21.40
CA GLY A 190 -2.31 -13.32 21.86
C GLY A 190 -1.37 -12.23 21.34
N PHE A 191 -0.09 -12.53 21.14
CA PHE A 191 0.85 -11.60 20.51
C PHE A 191 0.58 -11.42 19.01
N TYR A 192 0.25 -12.48 18.26
CA TYR A 192 -0.21 -12.36 16.88
C TYR A 192 -1.45 -11.49 16.77
N ARG A 193 -2.41 -11.63 17.71
CA ARG A 193 -3.59 -10.77 17.76
C ARG A 193 -3.18 -9.31 17.91
N ALA A 194 -2.35 -8.99 18.90
CA ALA A 194 -1.86 -7.62 19.11
C ALA A 194 -1.11 -7.09 17.88
N PHE A 195 -0.22 -7.88 17.28
CA PHE A 195 0.50 -7.49 16.07
C PHE A 195 -0.42 -7.21 14.89
N SER A 196 -1.40 -8.10 14.66
CA SER A 196 -2.38 -7.94 13.57
C SER A 196 -3.25 -6.70 13.73
N LEU A 197 -3.62 -6.36 14.97
CA LEU A 197 -4.35 -5.13 15.29
C LEU A 197 -3.46 -3.90 15.06
N VAL A 198 -2.21 -3.90 15.53
CA VAL A 198 -1.27 -2.82 15.27
C VAL A 198 -1.05 -2.61 13.76
N SER A 199 -0.90 -3.70 13.01
CA SER A 199 -0.70 -3.63 11.55
C SER A 199 -1.87 -3.00 10.80
N SER A 200 -3.09 -3.11 11.32
CA SER A 200 -4.31 -2.72 10.61
C SER A 200 -4.98 -1.45 11.16
N ARG A 201 -4.52 -0.93 12.31
CA ARG A 201 -5.23 0.13 13.04
C ARG A 201 -4.33 1.21 13.64
N ALA A 202 -3.01 1.03 13.62
CA ALA A 202 -2.11 2.01 14.19
C ALA A 202 -1.83 3.17 13.21
N PHE A 203 -1.71 4.36 13.76
CA PHE A 203 -1.39 5.59 13.03
C PHE A 203 -0.02 6.09 13.48
N LEU A 204 0.74 6.64 12.54
CA LEU A 204 1.91 7.44 12.88
C LEU A 204 1.43 8.86 13.20
N VAL A 205 1.36 9.21 14.49
CA VAL A 205 0.65 10.43 14.93
C VAL A 205 1.54 11.66 15.12
N ASP A 206 2.73 11.49 15.69
CA ASP A 206 3.68 12.58 15.92
C ASP A 206 5.10 12.05 16.21
N ALA A 207 6.07 12.94 16.42
CA ALA A 207 7.45 12.58 16.76
C ALA A 207 7.65 12.06 18.19
N TYR A 208 6.68 12.22 19.09
CA TYR A 208 6.79 11.84 20.51
C TYR A 208 6.18 10.47 20.81
N HIS A 209 4.91 10.27 20.45
CA HIS A 209 4.17 9.03 20.53
C HIS A 209 4.52 8.07 19.38
N GLY A 210 4.87 8.59 18.19
CA GLY A 210 5.21 7.75 17.03
C GLY A 210 4.01 6.91 16.56
N LEU A 211 4.27 5.66 16.16
CA LEU A 211 3.21 4.70 15.84
C LEU A 211 2.37 4.38 17.10
N SER A 212 1.05 4.62 17.01
CA SER A 212 0.12 4.51 18.14
C SER A 212 -1.24 3.97 17.73
N MET A 213 -1.95 3.34 18.66
CA MET A 213 -3.37 3.02 18.49
C MET A 213 -4.19 4.26 18.87
N VAL A 214 -5.02 4.75 17.95
CA VAL A 214 -5.73 6.03 18.09
C VAL A 214 -7.23 5.77 18.21
N PRO A 215 -7.81 5.82 19.42
CA PRO A 215 -9.21 5.46 19.64
C PRO A 215 -10.16 6.28 18.77
N ILE A 216 -11.19 5.64 18.23
CA ILE A 216 -12.18 6.21 17.31
C ILE A 216 -11.64 6.53 15.92
N ALA A 217 -10.41 7.04 15.78
CA ALA A 217 -9.80 7.23 14.46
C ALA A 217 -9.69 5.89 13.71
N ASP A 218 -9.37 4.81 14.42
CA ASP A 218 -9.27 3.45 13.87
C ASP A 218 -10.62 2.74 13.64
N ALA A 219 -11.74 3.43 13.92
CA ALA A 219 -13.09 2.94 13.66
C ALA A 219 -13.66 3.40 12.31
N PHE A 220 -13.04 4.42 11.68
CA PHE A 220 -13.41 4.84 10.33
C PHE A 220 -12.79 3.88 9.31
N ASN A 221 -13.64 3.19 8.55
CA ASN A 221 -13.20 2.28 7.49
C ASN A 221 -12.53 3.02 6.33
N HIS A 222 -11.83 2.29 5.46
CA HIS A 222 -11.13 2.87 4.32
C HIS A 222 -11.96 2.93 3.04
N ALA A 223 -11.84 4.02 2.31
CA ALA A 223 -12.18 4.12 0.89
C ALA A 223 -11.16 5.02 0.18
N LEU A 224 -11.00 4.85 -1.14
CA LEU A 224 -10.20 5.77 -1.97
C LEU A 224 -10.82 7.16 -2.00
N GLU A 225 -12.12 7.23 -2.28
CA GLU A 225 -12.93 8.44 -2.08
C GLU A 225 -13.30 8.56 -0.60
N ASN A 226 -12.34 9.02 0.21
CA ASN A 226 -12.54 9.20 1.65
C ASN A 226 -13.22 10.54 1.97
N HIS A 227 -13.82 10.58 3.16
CA HIS A 227 -14.53 11.74 3.69
C HIS A 227 -13.76 12.44 4.79
N VAL A 228 -12.94 11.69 5.53
CA VAL A 228 -12.16 12.19 6.67
C VAL A 228 -10.71 11.74 6.59
N HIS A 229 -9.86 12.44 7.32
CA HIS A 229 -8.48 12.05 7.59
C HIS A 229 -8.09 12.48 9.01
N LEU A 230 -7.03 11.88 9.53
CA LEU A 230 -6.44 12.30 10.81
C LEU A 230 -5.50 13.49 10.56
N GLU A 231 -5.76 14.61 11.21
CA GLU A 231 -4.89 15.77 11.26
C GLU A 231 -4.11 15.77 12.58
N SER A 232 -2.79 15.96 12.50
CA SER A 232 -1.89 16.08 13.64
C SER A 232 -0.66 16.93 13.34
N ASP A 233 -0.17 17.64 14.36
CA ASP A 233 1.13 18.30 14.29
C ASP A 233 2.25 17.29 14.52
N TYR A 234 2.88 16.81 13.45
CA TYR A 234 3.93 15.80 13.56
C TYR A 234 5.19 16.32 14.27
N SER A 235 5.54 17.59 14.03
CA SER A 235 6.79 18.23 14.47
C SER A 235 6.76 18.75 15.91
N VAL A 236 6.42 17.86 16.85
CA VAL A 236 6.53 18.11 18.30
C VAL A 236 7.90 17.71 18.83
N CYS A 237 8.24 18.18 20.04
CA CYS A 237 9.44 17.72 20.74
C CYS A 237 9.39 16.20 20.97
N SER A 238 10.39 15.47 20.48
CA SER A 238 10.46 14.00 20.60
C SER A 238 10.68 13.49 22.04
N GLU A 239 10.96 14.37 22.99
CA GLU A 239 11.19 14.04 24.41
C GLU A 239 9.98 14.30 25.31
N CYS A 240 9.22 15.38 25.07
CA CYS A 240 8.06 15.73 25.90
C CYS A 240 6.73 15.94 25.14
N GLY A 241 6.72 15.88 23.81
CA GLY A 241 5.51 16.05 23.01
C GLY A 241 5.01 17.49 22.90
N SER A 242 5.76 18.47 23.42
CA SER A 242 5.42 19.90 23.30
C SER A 242 5.52 20.36 21.85
N LEU A 243 4.48 21.02 21.33
CA LEU A 243 4.56 21.76 20.06
C LEU A 243 5.23 23.12 20.24
N GLN A 244 5.13 23.69 21.45
CA GLN A 244 5.75 24.97 21.81
C GLN A 244 7.20 24.79 22.25
N GLU A 245 7.94 25.91 22.30
CA GLU A 245 9.33 25.95 22.80
C GLU A 245 9.40 25.34 24.21
N CYS A 246 10.27 24.34 24.34
CA CYS A 246 10.45 23.56 25.55
C CYS A 246 11.93 23.55 25.98
N LEU A 247 12.20 22.96 27.14
CA LEU A 247 13.56 22.91 27.68
C LEU A 247 14.53 22.11 26.78
N HIS A 248 14.03 21.22 25.92
CA HIS A 248 14.83 20.40 25.02
C HIS A 248 15.27 21.13 23.74
N ASP A 249 14.72 22.31 23.45
CA ASP A 249 15.12 23.10 22.27
C ASP A 249 16.43 23.87 22.51
N ARG A 250 16.83 24.01 23.77
CA ARG A 250 17.96 24.83 24.21
C ARG A 250 19.34 24.22 23.95
N ASP A 251 19.41 22.97 23.49
CA ASP A 251 20.68 22.27 23.24
C ASP A 251 21.32 22.57 21.87
N GLN A 252 20.78 23.51 21.08
CA GLN A 252 21.38 23.94 19.81
C GLN A 252 21.90 25.39 19.77
N GLN A 253 21.79 26.17 20.85
CA GLN A 253 22.40 27.51 20.90
C GLN A 253 23.22 27.71 22.17
N SER A 254 24.51 27.42 22.05
CA SER A 254 25.53 27.98 22.93
C SER A 254 25.45 29.51 22.92
N GLY A 255 25.00 30.11 24.03
CA GLY A 255 25.30 31.50 24.37
C GLY A 255 24.10 32.41 24.60
N ASP A 256 23.93 32.72 25.88
CA ASP A 256 23.34 33.94 26.45
C ASP A 256 21.83 34.04 26.71
N ASP A 257 21.59 34.51 27.94
CA ASP A 257 20.39 35.09 28.55
C ASP A 257 19.17 34.24 28.91
N ASP A 258 19.19 33.87 30.19
CA ASP A 258 18.09 33.81 31.16
C ASP A 258 16.83 34.62 30.77
N LYS A 259 15.97 34.02 29.94
CA LYS A 259 14.58 34.45 29.77
C LYS A 259 13.68 33.27 30.07
N MET A 260 12.92 33.40 31.16
CA MET A 260 11.78 32.57 31.49
C MET A 260 10.79 32.59 30.31
N PRO A 261 10.15 31.45 29.98
CA PRO A 261 9.12 31.44 28.96
C PRO A 261 7.93 32.30 29.43
N LYS A 262 7.53 33.25 28.58
CA LYS A 262 6.34 34.07 28.78
C LYS A 262 5.12 33.18 28.60
N ASN A 263 4.24 33.16 29.61
CA ASN A 263 2.84 32.77 29.43
C ASN A 263 2.26 33.57 28.24
N LEU A 264 1.99 32.88 27.14
CA LEU A 264 1.33 33.44 25.96
C LEU A 264 0.09 32.60 25.65
N SER A 265 -1.06 33.15 26.06
CA SER A 265 -2.39 33.06 25.43
C SER A 265 -2.82 31.71 24.83
N GLN A 266 -3.68 30.93 25.50
CA GLN A 266 -5.16 31.01 25.41
C GLN A 266 -5.83 30.82 24.04
N ASP A 267 -5.11 30.27 23.05
CA ASP A 267 -5.67 29.55 21.88
C ASP A 267 -5.05 28.12 21.79
N ASP A 268 -4.81 27.51 22.96
CA ASP A 268 -4.02 26.27 23.20
C ASP A 268 -4.76 24.94 22.91
N ASP A 269 -5.94 24.97 22.27
CA ASP A 269 -6.73 23.74 22.12
C ASP A 269 -6.08 22.77 21.10
N HIS A 270 -5.51 23.27 20.00
CA HIS A 270 -4.96 22.40 18.93
C HIS A 270 -3.72 21.58 19.34
N ASP A 271 -2.90 22.04 20.29
CA ASP A 271 -1.71 21.28 20.74
C ASP A 271 -2.10 20.02 21.56
N SER A 272 -3.33 19.95 22.07
CA SER A 272 -3.72 18.89 23.01
C SER A 272 -4.42 17.69 22.35
N PHE A 273 -4.83 17.80 21.09
CA PHE A 273 -5.67 16.80 20.43
C PHE A 273 -5.14 16.39 19.06
N TYR A 274 -5.45 15.15 18.67
CA TYR A 274 -5.52 14.72 17.28
C TYR A 274 -6.95 14.87 16.77
N GLU A 275 -7.13 15.26 15.51
CA GLU A 275 -8.44 15.61 14.99
C GLU A 275 -8.81 14.74 13.78
N MET A 276 -10.01 14.17 13.78
CA MET A 276 -10.58 13.57 12.55
C MET A 276 -11.34 14.65 11.82
N VAL A 277 -10.82 15.11 10.67
CA VAL A 277 -11.34 16.26 9.93
C VAL A 277 -11.84 15.83 8.57
N THR A 278 -12.99 16.36 8.18
CA THR A 278 -13.56 16.11 6.85
C THR A 278 -12.78 16.85 5.76
N ASN A 279 -12.40 16.15 4.69
CA ASN A 279 -11.79 16.75 3.49
C ASN A 279 -12.85 17.07 2.41
N ALA A 280 -13.96 16.34 2.40
CA ALA A 280 -15.09 16.49 1.49
C ALA A 280 -16.43 16.53 2.24
N GLY A 281 -17.50 16.93 1.54
CA GLY A 281 -18.83 16.95 2.14
C GLY A 281 -19.37 15.53 2.31
N THR A 282 -19.80 15.17 3.52
CA THR A 282 -20.33 13.83 3.80
C THR A 282 -21.86 13.84 3.70
N PRO A 283 -22.47 13.04 2.81
CA PRO A 283 -23.91 12.91 2.72
C PRO A 283 -24.55 12.46 4.05
N PRO A 284 -25.82 12.81 4.31
CA PRO A 284 -26.56 12.24 5.43
C PRO A 284 -26.74 10.73 5.28
N LEU A 285 -26.79 10.02 6.41
CA LEU A 285 -27.09 8.59 6.53
C LEU A 285 -26.12 7.69 5.72
N SER A 286 -24.92 8.16 5.44
CA SER A 286 -23.86 7.40 4.78
C SER A 286 -22.81 6.94 5.78
N GLU A 287 -22.06 5.90 5.44
CA GLU A 287 -20.82 5.60 6.16
C GLU A 287 -19.78 6.71 5.90
N VAL A 288 -18.96 7.00 6.91
CA VAL A 288 -17.89 7.98 6.85
C VAL A 288 -16.57 7.24 6.77
N PHE A 289 -15.85 7.43 5.66
CA PHE A 289 -14.62 6.70 5.37
C PHE A 289 -13.37 7.57 5.60
N ASN A 290 -12.33 6.95 6.14
CA ASN A 290 -10.98 7.47 6.26
C ASN A 290 -10.10 7.01 5.07
N THR A 291 -8.91 7.59 4.92
CA THR A 291 -7.84 7.04 4.10
C THR A 291 -6.81 6.32 4.99
N TYR A 292 -6.40 5.11 4.61
CA TYR A 292 -5.32 4.37 5.28
C TYR A 292 -3.94 4.67 4.65
N GLY A 293 -3.94 5.55 3.64
CA GLY A 293 -2.84 5.88 2.76
C GLY A 293 -3.39 6.06 1.35
N GLU A 294 -3.08 7.19 0.73
CA GLU A 294 -3.65 7.58 -0.58
C GLU A 294 -3.15 6.68 -1.73
N ASP A 295 -1.96 6.10 -1.58
CA ASP A 295 -1.24 5.37 -2.64
C ASP A 295 -1.17 3.85 -2.39
N LEU A 296 -2.03 3.30 -1.53
CA LEU A 296 -1.98 1.87 -1.17
C LEU A 296 -2.61 0.99 -2.25
N THR A 297 -1.85 0.01 -2.74
CA THR A 297 -2.34 -1.02 -3.67
C THR A 297 -3.18 -2.07 -2.93
N ASN A 298 -4.06 -2.79 -3.62
CA ASN A 298 -4.80 -3.92 -3.06
C ASN A 298 -3.86 -5.01 -2.51
N ALA A 299 -2.67 -5.19 -3.11
CA ALA A 299 -1.66 -6.10 -2.58
C ALA A 299 -1.18 -5.67 -1.19
N GLN A 300 -1.02 -4.36 -0.96
CA GLN A 300 -0.66 -3.79 0.33
C GLN A 300 -1.84 -3.82 1.31
N LEU A 301 -3.04 -3.43 0.85
CA LEU A 301 -4.27 -3.45 1.65
C LEU A 301 -4.56 -4.85 2.19
N LEU A 302 -4.49 -5.87 1.33
CA LEU A 302 -4.71 -7.26 1.72
C LEU A 302 -3.71 -7.70 2.79
N ASN A 303 -2.44 -7.37 2.60
CA ASN A 303 -1.39 -7.81 3.52
C ASN A 303 -1.32 -7.00 4.83
N GLN A 304 -1.88 -5.79 4.89
CA GLN A 304 -1.81 -4.92 6.08
C GLN A 304 -3.14 -4.88 6.86
N TYR A 305 -4.26 -4.96 6.14
CA TYR A 305 -5.60 -4.77 6.69
C TYR A 305 -6.55 -5.96 6.43
N GLY A 306 -6.22 -6.86 5.51
CA GLY A 306 -7.00 -8.10 5.28
C GLY A 306 -8.19 -7.94 4.34
N PHE A 307 -8.22 -6.90 3.51
CA PHE A 307 -9.26 -6.68 2.50
C PHE A 307 -8.67 -6.12 1.20
N ILE A 308 -9.48 -6.12 0.14
CA ILE A 308 -9.20 -5.46 -1.15
C ILE A 308 -10.37 -4.56 -1.51
N LEU A 309 -10.13 -3.57 -2.35
CA LEU A 309 -11.16 -2.75 -3.00
C LEU A 309 -11.50 -3.34 -4.36
N ASP A 310 -12.77 -3.23 -4.77
CA ASP A 310 -13.22 -3.72 -6.08
C ASP A 310 -12.54 -2.98 -7.24
N VAL A 311 -12.27 -1.68 -7.05
CA VAL A 311 -11.53 -0.83 -7.98
C VAL A 311 -10.48 -0.08 -7.17
N ASN A 312 -9.22 -0.16 -7.59
CA ASN A 312 -8.12 0.56 -6.97
C ASN A 312 -7.14 1.08 -8.02
N ASP A 313 -7.14 2.40 -8.21
CA ASP A 313 -6.30 3.07 -9.21
C ASP A 313 -4.80 2.96 -8.88
N ASN A 314 -4.46 2.63 -7.64
CA ASN A 314 -3.08 2.42 -7.22
C ASN A 314 -2.57 1.01 -7.54
N ASP A 315 -3.43 0.08 -7.97
CA ASP A 315 -2.99 -1.26 -8.32
C ASP A 315 -1.95 -1.23 -9.43
N ARG A 316 -0.90 -2.03 -9.25
CA ARG A 316 0.19 -2.15 -10.19
C ARG A 316 0.88 -3.49 -10.05
N LEU A 317 1.41 -4.00 -11.15
CA LEU A 317 2.26 -5.18 -11.20
C LEU A 317 3.73 -4.79 -11.33
N SER A 318 4.61 -5.53 -10.67
CA SER A 318 6.04 -5.21 -10.61
C SER A 318 6.95 -6.30 -11.17
N TRP A 319 8.02 -5.84 -11.83
CA TRP A 319 9.15 -6.66 -12.23
C TRP A 319 10.45 -6.09 -11.69
N THR A 320 11.41 -6.96 -11.43
CA THR A 320 12.80 -6.60 -11.21
C THR A 320 13.54 -6.60 -12.55
N MET A 321 14.64 -5.84 -12.63
CA MET A 321 15.53 -5.89 -13.79
C MET A 321 15.96 -7.33 -14.11
N HIS A 322 16.25 -8.14 -13.09
CA HIS A 322 16.66 -9.54 -13.29
C HIS A 322 15.57 -10.37 -13.95
N GLU A 323 14.31 -10.25 -13.51
CA GLU A 323 13.17 -10.98 -14.10
C GLU A 323 12.97 -10.61 -15.58
N ILE A 324 13.09 -9.33 -15.94
CA ILE A 324 12.97 -8.88 -17.34
C ILE A 324 14.12 -9.44 -18.19
N LEU A 325 15.35 -9.34 -17.69
CA LEU A 325 16.53 -9.81 -18.42
C LEU A 325 16.53 -11.33 -18.58
N ASP A 326 16.15 -12.10 -17.54
CA ASP A 326 16.08 -13.56 -17.60
C ASP A 326 15.01 -14.05 -18.60
N LEU A 327 13.94 -13.27 -18.80
CA LEU A 327 12.90 -13.62 -19.78
C LEU A 327 13.37 -13.46 -21.23
N PHE A 328 14.16 -12.43 -21.53
CA PHE A 328 14.47 -12.05 -22.91
C PHE A 328 15.89 -12.33 -23.37
N LEU A 329 16.80 -12.65 -22.45
CA LEU A 329 18.19 -12.99 -22.76
C LEU A 329 18.44 -14.50 -22.65
N PRO A 330 19.37 -15.03 -23.46
CA PRO A 330 19.83 -16.41 -23.30
C PRO A 330 20.45 -16.67 -21.92
N ASN A 331 20.27 -17.89 -21.40
CA ASN A 331 20.79 -18.32 -20.10
C ASN A 331 22.33 -18.23 -19.98
N ASP A 332 23.05 -18.20 -21.09
CA ASP A 332 24.51 -18.11 -21.17
C ASP A 332 25.03 -16.65 -21.29
N THR A 333 24.14 -15.66 -21.20
CA THR A 333 24.51 -14.23 -21.23
C THR A 333 25.42 -13.88 -20.04
N THR A 334 26.53 -13.21 -20.32
CA THR A 334 27.52 -12.89 -19.28
C THR A 334 27.08 -11.73 -18.39
N GLU A 335 27.57 -11.66 -17.15
CA GLU A 335 27.33 -10.51 -16.26
C GLU A 335 27.81 -9.18 -16.88
N THR A 336 28.88 -9.22 -17.66
CA THR A 336 29.36 -8.05 -18.41
C THR A 336 28.31 -7.57 -19.41
N ASP A 337 27.71 -8.49 -20.18
CA ASP A 337 26.65 -8.16 -21.14
C ASP A 337 25.39 -7.59 -20.46
N ARG A 338 25.04 -8.10 -19.27
CA ARG A 338 23.92 -7.59 -18.46
C ARG A 338 24.23 -6.20 -17.90
N GLY A 339 25.48 -5.98 -17.48
CA GLY A 339 26.00 -4.66 -17.08
C GLY A 339 25.94 -3.65 -18.22
N ASP A 340 26.33 -4.04 -19.43
CA ASP A 340 26.27 -3.17 -20.61
C ASP A 340 24.82 -2.80 -20.95
N ILE A 341 23.86 -3.74 -20.90
CA ILE A 341 22.42 -3.43 -21.09
C ILE A 341 21.94 -2.45 -20.04
N THR A 342 22.31 -2.67 -18.79
CA THR A 342 21.94 -1.79 -17.68
C THR A 342 22.51 -0.39 -17.89
N GLY A 343 23.73 -0.26 -18.41
CA GLY A 343 24.33 1.03 -18.80
C GLY A 343 23.52 1.76 -19.88
N HIS A 344 23.19 1.06 -20.97
CA HIS A 344 22.37 1.62 -22.06
C HIS A 344 20.96 1.98 -21.61
N PHE A 345 20.39 1.22 -20.66
CA PHE A 345 19.11 1.53 -20.04
C PHE A 345 19.15 2.88 -19.32
N HIS A 346 20.13 3.13 -18.45
CA HIS A 346 20.23 4.42 -17.74
C HIS A 346 20.45 5.59 -18.70
N GLU A 347 21.25 5.39 -19.77
CA GLU A 347 21.45 6.40 -20.81
C GLU A 347 20.15 6.70 -21.57
N THR A 348 19.37 5.67 -21.90
CA THR A 348 18.07 5.81 -22.57
C THR A 348 17.06 6.51 -21.66
N LEU A 349 16.98 6.08 -20.40
CA LEU A 349 16.06 6.63 -19.41
C LEU A 349 16.31 8.13 -19.18
N SER A 350 17.58 8.52 -19.00
CA SER A 350 17.95 9.93 -18.83
C SER A 350 17.55 10.81 -20.01
N ARG A 351 17.44 10.25 -21.22
CA ARG A 351 16.98 11.00 -22.41
C ARG A 351 15.46 11.12 -22.45
N LEU A 352 14.75 10.05 -22.08
CA LEU A 352 13.30 10.04 -21.99
C LEU A 352 12.80 10.99 -20.89
N ASP A 353 13.57 11.20 -19.83
CA ASP A 353 13.25 12.22 -18.82
C ASP A 353 13.18 13.64 -19.42
N GLU A 354 13.95 13.94 -20.47
CA GLU A 354 13.87 15.22 -21.19
C GLU A 354 12.56 15.36 -21.99
N THR A 355 11.90 14.25 -22.32
CA THR A 355 10.66 14.19 -23.10
C THR A 355 9.41 13.99 -22.23
N ARG A 356 9.50 14.20 -20.90
CA ARG A 356 8.40 14.01 -19.93
C ARG A 356 7.01 14.50 -20.38
N PRO A 357 6.82 15.69 -20.98
CA PRO A 357 5.49 16.17 -21.38
C PRO A 357 4.81 15.29 -22.44
N ILE A 358 5.59 14.53 -23.20
CA ILE A 358 5.10 13.69 -24.29
C ILE A 358 4.32 12.49 -23.74
N PHE A 359 4.75 11.88 -22.64
CA PHE A 359 4.08 10.72 -22.04
C PHE A 359 2.64 10.98 -21.60
N ALA A 360 2.27 12.23 -21.29
CA ALA A 360 0.90 12.59 -20.94
C ALA A 360 -0.12 12.38 -22.08
N HIS A 361 0.34 12.12 -23.30
CA HIS A 361 -0.50 11.91 -24.48
C HIS A 361 -0.50 10.45 -24.96
N SER A 362 0.21 9.54 -24.26
CA SER A 362 0.18 8.11 -24.58
C SER A 362 -0.82 7.40 -23.67
N ARG A 363 -1.60 6.46 -24.22
CA ARG A 363 -2.43 5.52 -23.46
C ARG A 363 -1.66 4.29 -23.01
N LEU A 364 -0.57 3.95 -23.70
CA LEU A 364 0.21 2.73 -23.47
C LEU A 364 1.35 2.91 -22.45
N ILE A 365 1.80 4.14 -22.23
CA ILE A 365 2.95 4.45 -21.37
C ILE A 365 2.63 5.64 -20.49
N TYR A 366 3.03 5.56 -19.21
CA TYR A 366 2.93 6.67 -18.28
C TYR A 366 4.29 7.03 -17.67
N TYR A 367 4.41 8.29 -17.22
CA TYR A 367 5.58 8.77 -16.51
C TYR A 367 5.51 8.41 -15.02
N GLU A 368 6.52 7.72 -14.51
CA GLU A 368 6.59 7.21 -13.14
C GLU A 368 7.77 7.86 -12.42
N VAL A 369 7.49 8.65 -11.38
CA VAL A 369 8.55 9.34 -10.63
C VAL A 369 9.27 8.34 -9.74
N SER A 370 10.52 8.01 -10.06
CA SER A 370 11.23 6.97 -9.34
C SER A 370 12.76 7.11 -9.35
N ASP A 371 13.45 6.24 -8.63
CA ASP A 371 14.92 6.13 -8.63
C ASP A 371 15.50 5.43 -9.87
N GLY A 372 14.65 5.06 -10.85
CA GLY A 372 15.05 4.41 -12.10
C GLY A 372 14.89 2.89 -12.11
N HIS A 373 14.47 2.27 -11.01
CA HIS A 373 14.31 0.80 -10.91
C HIS A 373 12.85 0.33 -10.79
N HIS A 374 11.90 1.18 -11.13
CA HIS A 374 10.47 0.93 -10.98
C HIS A 374 9.86 0.48 -12.31
N PHE A 375 9.93 -0.83 -12.58
CA PHE A 375 9.37 -1.47 -13.78
C PHE A 375 7.95 -1.94 -13.49
N TYR A 376 6.95 -1.15 -13.90
CA TYR A 376 5.55 -1.35 -13.51
C TYR A 376 4.59 -1.41 -14.69
N LEU A 377 3.48 -2.08 -14.42
CA LEU A 377 2.23 -2.00 -15.17
C LEU A 377 1.19 -1.42 -14.21
N ASN A 378 0.51 -0.33 -14.56
CA ASN A 378 -0.53 0.26 -13.70
C ASN A 378 -1.89 -0.44 -13.86
N CYS A 379 -2.90 0.03 -13.13
CA CYS A 379 -4.27 -0.48 -13.14
C CYS A 379 -4.96 -0.43 -14.52
N GLU A 380 -4.56 0.51 -15.38
CA GLU A 380 -5.07 0.70 -16.74
C GLU A 380 -4.35 -0.18 -17.78
N GLY A 381 -3.33 -0.95 -17.37
CA GLY A 381 -2.53 -1.75 -18.31
C GLY A 381 -1.47 -0.96 -19.07
N SER A 382 -1.15 0.26 -18.65
CA SER A 382 -0.08 1.09 -19.22
C SER A 382 1.26 0.77 -18.56
N LEU A 383 2.34 0.80 -19.34
CA LEU A 383 3.70 0.56 -18.87
C LEU A 383 4.30 1.81 -18.23
N SER A 384 5.10 1.63 -17.18
CA SER A 384 6.00 2.70 -16.73
C SER A 384 7.04 2.99 -17.81
N HIS A 385 7.44 4.24 -17.98
CA HIS A 385 8.47 4.60 -18.96
C HIS A 385 9.82 3.89 -18.72
N GLN A 386 10.13 3.48 -17.48
CA GLN A 386 11.29 2.63 -17.18
C GLN A 386 11.14 1.24 -17.80
N LEU A 387 9.96 0.62 -17.67
CA LEU A 387 9.67 -0.68 -18.28
C LEU A 387 9.74 -0.59 -19.81
N TRP A 388 9.16 0.46 -20.39
CA TRP A 388 9.29 0.71 -21.82
C TRP A 388 10.76 0.87 -22.25
N ALA A 389 11.56 1.66 -21.51
CA ALA A 389 12.95 1.94 -21.84
C ALA A 389 13.83 0.69 -21.85
N ILE A 390 13.66 -0.22 -20.88
CA ILE A 390 14.44 -1.46 -20.87
C ILE A 390 14.04 -2.40 -22.02
N LEU A 391 12.75 -2.50 -22.33
CA LEU A 391 12.27 -3.28 -23.47
C LEU A 391 12.78 -2.69 -24.79
N PHE A 392 12.82 -1.36 -24.91
CA PHE A 392 13.43 -0.67 -26.05
C PHE A 392 14.91 -1.04 -26.20
N VAL A 393 15.71 -0.99 -25.12
CA VAL A 393 17.15 -1.31 -25.17
C VAL A 393 17.37 -2.75 -25.63
N LEU A 394 16.58 -3.69 -25.10
CA LEU A 394 16.64 -5.10 -25.50
C LEU A 394 16.27 -5.29 -26.97
N SER A 395 15.22 -4.62 -27.44
CA SER A 395 14.80 -4.67 -28.84
C SER A 395 15.83 -4.03 -29.78
N ALA A 396 16.33 -2.85 -29.43
CA ALA A 396 17.39 -2.18 -30.18
C ALA A 396 18.63 -3.06 -30.28
N ARG A 397 19.00 -3.79 -29.21
CA ARG A 397 20.11 -4.76 -29.23
C ARG A 397 19.89 -5.91 -30.21
N ARG A 398 18.66 -6.45 -30.31
CA ARG A 398 18.31 -7.47 -31.32
C ARG A 398 18.46 -6.95 -32.74
N HIS A 399 18.30 -5.63 -32.93
CA HIS A 399 18.43 -4.95 -34.21
C HIS A 399 19.76 -4.22 -34.43
N GLN A 400 20.75 -4.33 -33.53
CA GLN A 400 22.04 -3.62 -33.58
C GLN A 400 22.84 -3.80 -34.89
N GLY A 401 22.66 -4.92 -35.61
CA GLY A 401 23.25 -5.09 -36.94
C GLY A 401 22.78 -4.08 -38.00
N VAL A 402 21.75 -3.28 -37.69
CA VAL A 402 21.14 -2.24 -38.54
C VAL A 402 21.45 -0.83 -38.04
N ILE A 403 21.94 -0.67 -36.80
CA ILE A 403 22.11 0.63 -36.13
C ILE A 403 23.52 1.17 -36.40
N ALA A 404 23.63 2.28 -37.13
CA ALA A 404 24.88 3.05 -37.16
C ALA A 404 25.05 3.81 -35.82
N ASP A 405 26.27 3.87 -35.30
CA ASP A 405 26.68 4.50 -34.03
C ASP A 405 26.22 5.98 -33.86
N ARG A 406 25.75 6.62 -34.94
CA ARG A 406 25.21 7.99 -34.94
C ARG A 406 23.68 8.09 -34.84
N ASP A 407 22.93 7.03 -35.18
CA ASP A 407 21.45 7.05 -35.17
C ASP A 407 20.87 6.59 -33.82
N ALA A 408 21.64 5.83 -33.03
CA ALA A 408 21.24 5.31 -31.71
C ALA A 408 20.78 6.41 -30.72
N HIS A 409 21.20 7.66 -30.94
CA HIS A 409 20.86 8.80 -30.09
C HIS A 409 19.44 9.34 -30.31
N GLN A 410 18.86 9.19 -31.51
CA GLN A 410 17.52 9.70 -31.84
C GLN A 410 16.46 8.59 -31.92
N THR A 411 16.88 7.33 -32.02
CA THR A 411 15.99 6.18 -32.18
C THR A 411 14.92 6.04 -31.08
N PRO A 412 15.19 6.23 -29.77
CA PRO A 412 14.16 6.07 -28.74
C PRO A 412 12.97 7.04 -28.94
N ASN A 413 13.27 8.31 -29.21
CA ASN A 413 12.22 9.31 -29.45
C ASN A 413 11.47 9.03 -30.76
N ALA A 414 12.16 8.59 -31.81
CA ALA A 414 11.51 8.22 -33.07
C ALA A 414 10.56 7.03 -32.92
N VAL A 415 10.92 6.03 -32.09
CA VAL A 415 10.04 4.89 -31.79
C VAL A 415 8.83 5.35 -30.97
N LEU A 416 9.04 6.19 -29.95
CA LEU A 416 7.97 6.73 -29.13
C LEU A 416 6.98 7.60 -29.94
N GLU A 417 7.47 8.49 -30.79
CA GLU A 417 6.65 9.30 -31.69
C GLU A 417 5.84 8.43 -32.66
N LEU A 418 6.45 7.38 -33.21
CA LEU A 418 5.77 6.43 -34.09
C LEU A 418 4.66 5.68 -33.36
N GLN A 419 4.92 5.22 -32.13
CA GLN A 419 3.92 4.57 -31.28
C GLN A 419 2.72 5.49 -31.06
N MET A 420 2.95 6.74 -30.64
CA MET A 420 1.86 7.69 -30.34
C MET A 420 1.02 8.06 -31.58
N GLN A 421 1.65 8.16 -32.75
CA GLN A 421 0.92 8.37 -34.02
C GLN A 421 -0.02 7.20 -34.33
N MET A 422 0.34 5.98 -33.93
CA MET A 422 -0.48 4.79 -34.14
C MET A 422 -1.52 4.59 -33.04
N GLU A 423 -1.34 5.17 -31.86
CA GLU A 423 -2.33 5.16 -30.78
C GLU A 423 -3.58 6.01 -31.09
N THR A 424 -3.48 7.00 -32.00
CA THR A 424 -4.57 7.93 -32.37
C THR A 424 -4.85 7.93 -33.87
N PRO A 425 -5.43 6.85 -34.43
CA PRO A 425 -5.64 6.74 -35.88
C PRO A 425 -6.66 7.73 -36.46
N ASP A 426 -7.52 8.34 -35.62
CA ASP A 426 -8.70 9.12 -36.01
C ASP A 426 -8.67 10.62 -35.62
N SER A 427 -7.52 11.23 -35.28
CA SER A 427 -7.47 12.69 -35.19
C SER A 427 -7.51 13.31 -36.59
N ASP A 428 -8.73 13.62 -37.03
CA ASP A 428 -9.03 14.60 -38.08
C ASP A 428 -8.46 15.99 -37.67
N ASP A 429 -7.13 16.16 -37.73
CA ASP A 429 -6.52 17.48 -37.71
C ASP A 429 -6.39 18.00 -39.15
N GLU A 430 -7.48 18.68 -39.53
CA GLU A 430 -7.60 19.66 -40.61
C GLU A 430 -6.61 20.85 -40.46
N ASP A 431 -5.76 20.90 -39.43
CA ASP A 431 -4.70 21.90 -39.26
C ASP A 431 -3.30 21.32 -39.58
N GLY A 432 -3.05 21.09 -40.86
CA GLY A 432 -1.79 21.51 -41.49
C GLY A 432 -0.45 20.92 -40.98
N MET A 433 -0.39 19.70 -40.43
CA MET A 433 0.87 18.92 -40.29
C MET A 433 0.73 17.47 -40.76
N GLY A 434 0.02 17.26 -41.87
CA GLY A 434 0.41 16.30 -42.92
C GLY A 434 0.43 14.81 -42.57
N VAL A 435 -0.76 14.20 -42.53
CA VAL A 435 -0.96 12.87 -43.12
C VAL A 435 -0.55 12.97 -44.60
N GLY A 436 0.63 12.44 -44.96
CA GLY A 436 1.07 12.37 -46.36
C GLY A 436 2.37 13.08 -46.74
N LYS A 437 3.34 13.24 -45.83
CA LYS A 437 4.74 13.24 -46.30
C LYS A 437 5.22 11.79 -46.40
N PRO A 438 5.56 11.29 -47.61
CA PRO A 438 6.26 10.01 -47.69
C PRO A 438 7.54 10.17 -46.87
N LEU A 439 7.73 9.28 -45.88
CA LEU A 439 8.99 9.09 -45.18
C LEU A 439 10.12 9.34 -46.17
N GLY A 440 10.84 10.44 -45.95
CA GLY A 440 11.74 11.01 -46.94
C GLY A 440 12.72 9.93 -47.41
N LYS A 441 12.71 9.66 -48.73
CA LYS A 441 13.70 8.90 -49.49
C LYS A 441 14.44 7.82 -48.68
N THR A 442 13.91 6.60 -48.78
CA THR A 442 14.17 5.36 -48.00
C THR A 442 13.69 5.48 -46.56
N PRO A 443 12.53 4.89 -46.19
CA PRO A 443 12.14 4.83 -44.78
C PRO A 443 13.21 4.02 -44.07
N ASP A 444 13.87 4.62 -43.09
CA ASP A 444 14.55 3.82 -42.08
C ASP A 444 13.46 3.05 -41.34
N PHE A 445 13.28 1.77 -41.67
CA PHE A 445 12.27 0.90 -41.06
C PHE A 445 12.67 0.45 -39.67
N LEU A 446 13.84 0.88 -39.17
CA LEU A 446 14.35 0.51 -37.87
C LEU A 446 13.40 0.87 -36.72
N PRO A 447 12.82 2.09 -36.61
CA PRO A 447 11.87 2.40 -35.55
C PRO A 447 10.62 1.51 -35.58
N LEU A 448 10.11 1.20 -36.78
CA LEU A 448 8.96 0.30 -36.95
C LEU A 448 9.28 -1.13 -36.51
N ARG A 449 10.48 -1.63 -36.83
CA ARG A 449 10.91 -2.99 -36.42
C ARG A 449 11.14 -3.08 -34.92
N ILE A 450 11.74 -2.05 -34.31
CA ILE A 450 11.93 -1.96 -32.86
C ILE A 450 10.57 -1.88 -32.16
N LEU A 451 9.63 -1.07 -32.67
CA LEU A 451 8.28 -0.98 -32.10
C LEU A 451 7.56 -2.33 -32.15
N HIS A 452 7.68 -3.07 -33.26
CA HIS A 452 7.05 -4.39 -33.39
C HIS A 452 7.58 -5.37 -32.35
N ASP A 453 8.90 -5.42 -32.19
CA ASP A 453 9.54 -6.30 -31.21
C ASP A 453 9.24 -5.85 -29.77
N LEU A 454 9.08 -4.54 -29.51
CA LEU A 454 8.54 -4.00 -28.26
C LEU A 454 7.12 -4.52 -27.96
N CYS A 455 6.21 -4.53 -28.94
CA CYS A 455 4.86 -5.09 -28.77
C CYS A 455 4.93 -6.57 -28.41
N GLU A 456 5.70 -7.36 -29.17
CA GLU A 456 5.87 -8.79 -28.93
C GLU A 456 6.46 -9.08 -27.54
N MET A 457 7.48 -8.31 -27.13
CA MET A 457 8.08 -8.42 -25.81
C MET A 457 7.09 -8.05 -24.70
N THR A 458 6.28 -7.01 -24.88
CA THR A 458 5.28 -6.60 -23.89
C THR A 458 4.21 -7.68 -23.71
N MET A 459 3.68 -8.22 -24.82
CA MET A 459 2.73 -9.34 -24.77
C MET A 459 3.33 -10.60 -24.15
N ALA A 460 4.61 -10.90 -24.44
CA ALA A 460 5.33 -12.02 -23.83
C ALA A 460 5.50 -11.85 -22.31
N LEU A 461 5.81 -10.63 -21.85
CA LEU A 461 5.92 -10.30 -20.43
C LEU A 461 4.57 -10.47 -19.71
N CYS A 462 3.47 -10.05 -20.35
CA CYS A 462 2.12 -10.28 -19.81
C CYS A 462 1.76 -11.76 -19.75
N THR A 463 2.05 -12.50 -20.82
CA THR A 463 1.79 -13.95 -20.91
C THR A 463 2.57 -14.73 -19.86
N GLU A 464 3.86 -14.43 -19.70
CA GLU A 464 4.72 -15.06 -18.71
C GLU A 464 4.21 -14.77 -17.29
N ARG A 465 3.82 -13.52 -17.01
CA ARG A 465 3.25 -13.18 -15.71
C ARG A 465 1.95 -13.95 -15.45
N LYS A 466 1.02 -14.01 -16.41
CA LYS A 466 -0.24 -14.77 -16.28
C LYS A 466 -0.01 -16.26 -16.03
N HIS A 467 1.03 -16.85 -16.61
CA HIS A 467 1.37 -18.26 -16.41
C HIS A 467 1.87 -18.55 -14.99
N ASN A 468 2.55 -17.57 -14.38
CA ASN A 468 3.21 -17.71 -13.09
C ASN A 468 2.40 -17.19 -11.89
N ILE A 469 1.25 -16.55 -12.12
CA ILE A 469 0.33 -16.13 -11.06
C ILE A 469 -0.85 -17.07 -10.89
N GLY A 470 -1.29 -17.21 -9.64
CA GLY A 470 -2.38 -18.08 -9.25
C GLY A 470 -1.94 -19.49 -8.93
N LYS A 471 -2.95 -20.34 -8.65
CA LYS A 471 -2.74 -21.76 -8.41
C LYS A 471 -2.15 -22.43 -9.66
N SER A 472 -1.28 -23.43 -9.49
CA SER A 472 -0.67 -24.14 -10.62
C SER A 472 -1.73 -24.70 -11.59
N GLY A 473 -1.58 -24.40 -12.88
CA GLY A 473 -2.53 -24.79 -13.92
C GLY A 473 -3.78 -23.91 -14.01
N SER A 474 -3.89 -22.84 -13.22
CA SER A 474 -5.05 -21.94 -13.24
C SER A 474 -5.04 -20.91 -14.36
N SER A 475 -3.94 -20.76 -15.10
CA SER A 475 -3.77 -19.71 -16.12
C SER A 475 -4.79 -19.77 -17.26
N GLN A 476 -5.38 -20.94 -17.51
CA GLN A 476 -6.40 -21.17 -18.54
C GLN A 476 -7.82 -21.27 -17.97
N LEU A 477 -7.99 -21.10 -16.65
CA LEU A 477 -9.30 -21.20 -16.01
C LEU A 477 -10.05 -19.87 -16.08
N GLU A 478 -11.34 -19.97 -16.38
CA GLU A 478 -12.31 -18.88 -16.18
C GLU A 478 -12.55 -18.70 -14.67
N LEU A 479 -11.87 -17.72 -14.07
CA LEU A 479 -11.87 -17.53 -12.62
C LEU A 479 -13.27 -17.22 -12.06
N SER A 480 -14.13 -16.56 -12.83
CA SER A 480 -15.54 -16.33 -12.46
C SER A 480 -16.29 -17.64 -12.20
N SER A 481 -16.08 -18.66 -13.04
CA SER A 481 -16.70 -19.97 -12.87
C SER A 481 -16.12 -20.70 -11.65
N VAL A 482 -14.82 -20.54 -11.41
CA VAL A 482 -14.15 -21.13 -10.23
C VAL A 482 -14.70 -20.54 -8.94
N VAL A 483 -14.94 -19.22 -8.88
CA VAL A 483 -15.53 -18.54 -7.73
C VAL A 483 -16.92 -19.11 -7.41
N GLU A 484 -17.77 -19.33 -8.42
CA GLU A 484 -19.13 -19.88 -8.23
C GLU A 484 -19.14 -21.30 -7.63
N GLU A 485 -18.08 -22.09 -7.85
CA GLU A 485 -17.96 -23.46 -7.33
C GLU A 485 -17.45 -23.51 -5.88
N ILE A 486 -16.90 -22.41 -5.36
CA ILE A 486 -16.28 -22.37 -4.04
C ILE A 486 -17.35 -22.09 -2.96
N PRO A 487 -17.41 -22.90 -1.89
CA PRO A 487 -18.34 -22.66 -0.78
C PRO A 487 -18.24 -21.23 -0.23
N GLU A 488 -19.37 -20.60 0.10
CA GLU A 488 -19.43 -19.23 0.64
C GLU A 488 -18.61 -19.06 1.93
N ASP A 489 -18.47 -20.13 2.73
CA ASP A 489 -17.67 -20.12 3.97
C ASP A 489 -16.15 -20.02 3.74
N ASN A 490 -15.67 -20.25 2.51
CA ASN A 490 -14.25 -20.17 2.15
C ASN A 490 -13.85 -18.73 1.79
N VAL A 491 -14.03 -17.82 2.75
CA VAL A 491 -13.87 -16.38 2.54
C VAL A 491 -12.46 -15.98 2.09
N ARG A 492 -11.41 -16.69 2.54
CA ARG A 492 -10.02 -16.38 2.14
C ARG A 492 -9.77 -16.77 0.70
N THR A 493 -10.28 -17.93 0.27
CA THR A 493 -10.12 -18.38 -1.12
C THR A 493 -10.88 -17.46 -2.07
N HIS A 494 -12.11 -17.06 -1.73
CA HIS A 494 -12.88 -16.07 -2.49
C HIS A 494 -12.12 -14.75 -2.66
N LEU A 495 -11.55 -14.24 -1.56
CA LEU A 495 -10.74 -13.02 -1.57
C LEU A 495 -9.48 -13.16 -2.44
N ALA A 496 -8.76 -14.27 -2.31
CA ALA A 496 -7.54 -14.53 -3.08
C ALA A 496 -7.80 -14.64 -4.59
N ILE A 497 -8.91 -15.27 -5.00
CA ILE A 497 -9.26 -15.37 -6.42
C ILE A 497 -9.75 -14.02 -6.96
N SER A 498 -10.55 -13.28 -6.19
CA SER A 498 -10.99 -11.93 -6.58
C SER A 498 -9.78 -11.00 -6.79
N PHE A 499 -8.79 -11.07 -5.91
CA PHE A 499 -7.53 -10.36 -6.07
C PHE A 499 -6.76 -10.79 -7.34
N LEU A 500 -6.64 -12.10 -7.58
CA LEU A 500 -6.00 -12.64 -8.80
C LEU A 500 -6.73 -12.20 -10.08
N MET A 501 -8.05 -12.10 -10.05
CA MET A 501 -8.85 -11.62 -11.19
C MET A 501 -8.48 -10.18 -11.55
N SER A 502 -8.31 -9.29 -10.57
CA SER A 502 -7.84 -7.91 -10.81
C SER A 502 -6.47 -7.91 -11.49
N GLU A 503 -5.50 -8.69 -10.98
CA GLU A 503 -4.17 -8.77 -11.60
C GLU A 503 -4.20 -9.31 -13.04
N ARG A 504 -5.03 -10.33 -13.32
CA ARG A 504 -5.19 -10.84 -14.69
C ARG A 504 -5.84 -9.82 -15.61
N SER A 505 -6.83 -9.07 -15.12
CA SER A 505 -7.49 -8.02 -15.88
C SER A 505 -6.49 -6.95 -16.33
N MET A 506 -5.56 -6.52 -15.46
CA MET A 506 -4.50 -5.58 -15.84
C MET A 506 -3.61 -6.13 -16.97
N LEU A 507 -3.22 -7.41 -16.87
CA LEU A 507 -2.38 -8.08 -17.88
C LEU A 507 -3.12 -8.27 -19.21
N ASP A 508 -4.41 -8.61 -19.17
CA ASP A 508 -5.24 -8.79 -20.36
C ASP A 508 -5.51 -7.45 -21.06
N CYS A 509 -5.70 -6.38 -20.30
CA CYS A 509 -5.84 -5.02 -20.83
C CYS A 509 -4.58 -4.59 -21.57
N CYS A 510 -3.42 -4.71 -20.92
CA CYS A 510 -2.13 -4.44 -21.55
C CYS A 510 -1.93 -5.27 -22.83
N GLU A 511 -2.13 -6.59 -22.77
CA GLU A 511 -1.93 -7.44 -23.95
C GLU A 511 -2.87 -7.06 -25.11
N ALA A 512 -4.13 -6.69 -24.82
CA ALA A 512 -5.09 -6.28 -25.84
C ALA A 512 -4.66 -4.98 -26.55
N GLU A 513 -4.27 -3.96 -25.78
CA GLU A 513 -3.85 -2.65 -26.27
C GLU A 513 -2.59 -2.74 -27.15
N TRP A 514 -1.58 -3.51 -26.71
CA TRP A 514 -0.35 -3.73 -27.49
C TRP A 514 -0.58 -4.63 -28.72
N ARG A 515 -1.54 -5.57 -28.66
CA ARG A 515 -1.92 -6.40 -29.83
C ARG A 515 -2.60 -5.57 -30.91
N GLU A 516 -3.48 -4.66 -30.54
CA GLU A 516 -4.13 -3.72 -31.47
C GLU A 516 -3.06 -2.92 -32.24
N LEU A 517 -2.04 -2.43 -31.54
CA LEU A 517 -0.91 -1.72 -32.17
C LEU A 517 -0.16 -2.61 -33.18
N THR A 518 0.10 -3.88 -32.86
CA THR A 518 0.72 -4.84 -33.78
C THR A 518 -0.13 -5.07 -35.05
N GLU A 519 -1.45 -5.14 -34.92
CA GLU A 519 -2.37 -5.30 -36.05
C GLU A 519 -2.31 -4.11 -37.02
N PHE A 520 -2.20 -2.87 -36.51
CA PHE A 520 -1.98 -1.68 -37.34
C PHE A 520 -0.64 -1.69 -38.09
N MET A 521 0.38 -2.31 -37.50
CA MET A 521 1.72 -2.39 -38.11
C MET A 521 1.83 -3.48 -39.19
N PHE A 522 0.98 -4.51 -39.14
CA PHE A 522 1.06 -5.68 -40.03
C PHE A 522 1.03 -5.34 -41.54
N PRO A 523 0.19 -4.41 -42.04
CA PRO A 523 0.23 -4.01 -43.46
C PRO A 523 1.52 -3.27 -43.83
N LEU A 524 2.06 -2.44 -42.93
CA LEU A 524 3.30 -1.69 -43.15
C LEU A 524 4.52 -2.61 -43.23
N LEU A 525 4.51 -3.68 -42.44
CA LEU A 525 5.55 -4.71 -42.44
C LEU A 525 5.43 -5.67 -43.63
N ASN A 526 4.22 -6.03 -44.07
CA ASN A 526 4.03 -6.91 -45.24
C ASN A 526 4.23 -6.19 -46.58
N GLY A 527 4.11 -4.87 -46.63
CA GLY A 527 4.56 -4.06 -47.78
C GLY A 527 6.08 -4.11 -48.02
N LEU A 528 6.84 -4.76 -47.14
CA LEU A 528 8.30 -5.00 -47.24
C LEU A 528 8.67 -6.29 -47.99
N GLY A 529 7.70 -7.15 -48.32
CA GLY A 529 7.88 -8.47 -48.91
C GLY A 529 8.02 -8.51 -50.43
#